data_AF-A0A1G9PF36-F1
#
_entry.id   AF-A0A1G9PF36-F1
#
_cell.length_a   1.000
_cell.length_b   1.000
_cell.length_c   1.000
_cell.angle_alpha   90.00
_cell.angle_beta   90.00
_cell.angle_gamma   90.00
#
_symmetry.space_group_name_H-M   'P 1'
#
loop_
_entity.id
_entity.type
_entity.pdbx_description
1 polymer ?
#
loop_
_entity_poly.entity_id
_entity_poly.type
_entity_poly.pdbx_seq_one_letter_code
_entity_poly.pdbx_strand_id
1 'polypeptide(L)'
;MSKTIKEIADELGVSKTTIRNKMTADFRKKWVQTLTANGVQTLVITEEGVNALKSIFRGENYTANFTENQFAPNEDLKAELKAKNEQIESLQKLLDQSQQLLLSEQKKSQLLIENQTPKTEVAREWQEKQEVLENQISHYRNSANNANQRVREYQDWAERAEKAFWFAAILAGVFFVLLLVLGGVYFLGRN
;
A
#
# COMPACT_ATOMS: atom_id res chain seq x y z
N MET A 1 -24.57 -7.60 -26.20
CA MET A 1 -24.48 -9.07 -26.03
C MET A 1 -24.68 -9.44 -24.56
N SER A 2 -25.57 -10.38 -24.24
CA SER A 2 -25.74 -10.89 -22.85
C SER A 2 -24.58 -11.81 -22.47
N LYS A 3 -24.16 -11.78 -21.19
CA LYS A 3 -23.03 -12.58 -20.67
C LYS A 3 -23.46 -13.42 -19.48
N THR A 4 -22.82 -14.58 -19.31
CA THR A 4 -23.05 -15.45 -18.16
C THR A 4 -22.31 -14.94 -16.92
N ILE A 5 -22.78 -15.34 -15.74
CA ILE A 5 -22.10 -15.04 -14.45
C ILE A 5 -20.64 -15.54 -14.47
N LYS A 6 -20.34 -16.63 -15.18
CA LYS A 6 -18.99 -17.17 -15.30
C LYS A 6 -18.09 -16.21 -16.09
N GLU A 7 -18.54 -15.76 -17.27
CA GLU A 7 -17.74 -14.85 -18.10
C GLU A 7 -17.50 -13.51 -17.40
N ILE A 8 -18.49 -13.00 -16.68
CA ILE A 8 -18.36 -11.75 -15.92
C ILE A 8 -17.38 -11.91 -14.75
N ALA A 9 -17.42 -13.07 -14.07
CA ALA A 9 -16.48 -13.40 -13.01
C ALA A 9 -15.04 -13.49 -13.53
N ASP A 10 -14.84 -14.17 -14.65
CA ASP A 10 -13.54 -14.34 -15.30
C ASP A 10 -12.99 -12.98 -15.80
N GLU A 11 -13.83 -12.10 -16.36
CA GLU A 11 -13.44 -10.74 -16.80
C GLU A 11 -13.08 -9.79 -15.65
N LEU A 12 -13.76 -9.91 -14.51
CA LEU A 12 -13.55 -9.06 -13.35
C LEU A 12 -12.49 -9.60 -12.38
N GLY A 13 -11.96 -10.81 -12.63
CA GLY A 13 -11.00 -11.47 -11.73
C GLY A 13 -11.59 -11.81 -10.36
N VAL A 14 -12.91 -11.98 -10.26
CA VAL A 14 -13.63 -12.24 -8.99
C VAL A 14 -14.37 -13.57 -9.03
N SER A 15 -14.70 -14.14 -7.87
CA SER A 15 -15.43 -15.41 -7.83
C SER A 15 -16.89 -15.27 -8.27
N LYS A 16 -17.47 -16.33 -8.84
CA LYS A 16 -18.91 -16.42 -9.18
C LYS A 16 -19.81 -16.11 -7.97
N THR A 17 -19.37 -16.49 -6.77
CA THR A 17 -20.06 -16.22 -5.51
C THR A 17 -20.04 -14.73 -5.18
N THR A 18 -18.92 -14.05 -5.42
CA THR A 18 -18.78 -12.60 -5.22
C THR A 18 -19.74 -11.83 -6.13
N ILE A 19 -19.85 -12.21 -7.40
CA ILE A 19 -20.84 -11.64 -8.32
C ILE A 19 -22.27 -11.87 -7.78
N ARG A 20 -22.60 -13.10 -7.41
CA ARG A 20 -23.94 -13.45 -6.88
C ARG A 20 -24.31 -12.67 -5.61
N ASN A 21 -23.35 -12.39 -4.73
CA ASN A 21 -23.57 -11.64 -3.51
C ASN A 21 -23.82 -10.14 -3.78
N LYS A 22 -23.26 -9.58 -4.85
CA LYS A 22 -23.50 -8.19 -5.27
C LYS A 22 -24.80 -8.02 -6.07
N MET A 23 -25.32 -9.09 -6.64
CA MET A 23 -26.63 -9.10 -7.31
C MET A 23 -27.76 -9.18 -6.28
N THR A 24 -28.31 -8.03 -5.88
CA THR A 24 -29.51 -7.93 -5.03
C THR A 24 -30.76 -8.51 -5.72
N ALA A 25 -31.83 -8.75 -4.97
CA ALA A 25 -33.08 -9.28 -5.53
C ALA A 25 -33.65 -8.40 -6.65
N ASP A 26 -33.55 -7.07 -6.50
CA ASP A 26 -33.99 -6.10 -7.50
C ASP A 26 -33.11 -6.10 -8.75
N PHE A 27 -31.79 -6.25 -8.59
CA PHE A 27 -30.84 -6.43 -9.69
C PHE A 27 -31.20 -7.67 -10.51
N ARG A 28 -31.48 -8.79 -9.83
CA ARG A 28 -31.85 -10.05 -10.47
C ARG A 28 -33.16 -9.93 -11.23
N LYS A 29 -34.15 -9.25 -10.67
CA LYS A 29 -35.45 -9.06 -11.31
C LYS A 29 -35.37 -8.18 -12.56
N LYS A 30 -34.47 -7.19 -12.58
CA LYS A 30 -34.34 -6.24 -13.71
C LYS A 30 -33.41 -6.72 -14.81
N TRP A 31 -32.29 -7.36 -14.46
CA TRP A 31 -31.17 -7.55 -15.39
C TRP A 31 -30.70 -9.01 -15.54
N VAL A 32 -31.26 -9.95 -14.77
CA VAL A 32 -31.01 -11.38 -14.97
C VAL A 32 -32.16 -11.97 -15.76
N GLN A 33 -31.81 -12.62 -16.87
CA GLN A 33 -32.76 -13.34 -17.70
C GLN A 33 -32.33 -14.80 -17.76
N THR A 34 -33.31 -15.70 -17.75
CA THR A 34 -33.06 -17.11 -17.99
C THR A 34 -33.23 -17.35 -19.48
N LEU A 35 -32.14 -17.64 -20.17
CA LEU A 35 -32.20 -18.08 -21.57
C LEU A 35 -32.09 -19.60 -21.61
N THR A 36 -33.00 -20.25 -22.33
CA THR A 36 -32.89 -21.67 -22.63
C THR A 36 -32.13 -21.82 -23.93
N ALA A 37 -30.86 -22.17 -23.83
CA ALA A 37 -30.03 -22.52 -24.98
C ALA A 37 -29.78 -24.02 -24.94
N ASN A 38 -30.04 -24.73 -26.03
CA ASN A 38 -29.82 -26.18 -26.17
C ASN A 38 -30.46 -27.03 -25.05
N GLY A 39 -31.69 -26.70 -24.64
CA GLY A 39 -32.42 -27.46 -23.61
C GLY A 39 -31.94 -27.27 -22.17
N VAL A 40 -30.93 -26.43 -21.93
CA VAL A 40 -30.40 -26.12 -20.59
C VAL A 40 -30.72 -24.66 -20.23
N GLN A 41 -31.39 -24.48 -19.10
CA GLN A 41 -31.69 -23.15 -18.56
C GLN A 41 -30.42 -22.49 -18.05
N THR A 42 -29.95 -21.46 -18.74
CA THR A 42 -28.75 -20.69 -18.38
C THR A 42 -29.11 -19.29 -17.94
N LEU A 43 -28.63 -18.90 -16.77
CA LEU A 43 -28.78 -17.54 -16.25
C LEU A 43 -27.78 -16.62 -16.94
N VAL A 44 -28.30 -15.67 -17.70
CA VAL A 44 -27.53 -14.62 -18.38
C VAL A 44 -27.89 -13.26 -17.83
N ILE A 45 -26.93 -12.35 -17.86
CA ILE A 45 -27.12 -10.96 -17.45
C ILE A 45 -27.13 -10.09 -18.71
N THR A 46 -28.08 -9.17 -18.78
CA THR A 46 -28.15 -8.18 -19.87
C THR A 46 -26.90 -7.30 -19.87
N GLU A 47 -26.56 -6.75 -21.03
CA GLU A 47 -25.35 -5.91 -21.18
C GLU A 47 -25.34 -4.71 -20.21
N GLU A 48 -26.50 -4.12 -19.96
CA GLU A 48 -26.70 -3.06 -18.97
C GLU A 48 -26.38 -3.53 -17.54
N GLY A 49 -26.84 -4.74 -17.17
CA GLY A 49 -26.53 -5.35 -15.88
C GLY A 49 -25.04 -5.69 -15.74
N VAL A 50 -24.39 -6.11 -16.83
CA VAL A 50 -22.93 -6.35 -16.83
C VAL A 50 -22.18 -5.06 -16.53
N ASN A 51 -22.56 -3.95 -17.18
CA ASN A 51 -21.88 -2.67 -16.97
C ASN A 51 -22.14 -2.10 -15.56
N ALA A 52 -23.37 -2.27 -15.04
CA ALA A 52 -23.70 -1.93 -13.66
C ALA A 52 -22.90 -2.78 -12.64
N LEU A 53 -22.64 -4.06 -12.90
CA LEU A 53 -21.76 -4.86 -12.04
C LEU A 53 -20.32 -4.35 -12.14
N LYS A 54 -19.82 -4.12 -13.36
CA LYS A 54 -18.43 -3.66 -13.56
C LYS A 54 -18.13 -2.37 -12.81
N SER A 55 -19.06 -1.42 -12.80
CA SER A 55 -18.89 -0.16 -12.08
C SER A 55 -18.92 -0.33 -10.56
N ILE A 56 -19.83 -1.14 -10.03
CA ILE A 56 -19.86 -1.51 -8.60
C ILE A 56 -18.53 -2.14 -8.17
N PHE A 57 -17.94 -3.00 -9.01
CA PHE A 57 -16.66 -3.65 -8.72
C PHE A 57 -15.44 -2.73 -8.90
N ARG A 58 -15.51 -1.74 -9.79
CA ARG A 58 -14.45 -0.74 -10.00
C ARG A 58 -14.49 0.41 -8.98
N GLY A 59 -15.55 0.52 -8.19
CA GLY A 59 -15.75 1.65 -7.27
C GLY A 59 -16.06 2.96 -8.00
N GLU A 60 -16.39 2.90 -9.28
CA GLU A 60 -16.83 4.05 -10.06
C GLU A 60 -18.34 4.21 -9.84
N ASN A 61 -18.75 5.38 -9.33
CA ASN A 61 -20.16 5.73 -9.19
C ASN A 61 -20.83 5.67 -10.56
N TYR A 62 -21.59 4.61 -10.80
CA TYR A 62 -22.41 4.48 -12.00
C TYR A 62 -23.58 5.46 -11.91
N THR A 63 -23.37 6.69 -12.39
CA THR A 63 -24.45 7.55 -12.84
C THR A 63 -24.99 6.96 -14.14
N ALA A 64 -25.74 5.86 -14.03
CA ALA A 64 -26.63 5.48 -15.10
C ALA A 64 -27.61 6.63 -15.29
N ASN A 65 -27.57 7.26 -16.45
CA ASN A 65 -28.68 8.07 -16.95
C ASN A 65 -29.92 7.18 -17.00
N PHE A 66 -30.65 7.11 -15.88
CA PHE A 66 -31.99 6.58 -15.83
C PHE A 66 -32.85 7.51 -16.66
N THR A 67 -33.44 6.92 -17.69
CA THR A 67 -34.28 7.58 -18.67
C THR A 67 -35.34 8.41 -17.96
N GLU A 68 -35.30 9.70 -18.28
CA GLU A 68 -36.33 10.73 -18.17
C GLU A 68 -37.75 10.15 -18.22
N ASN A 69 -38.32 9.82 -17.05
CA ASN A 69 -39.76 9.77 -16.73
C ASN A 69 -39.98 9.16 -15.34
N GLN A 70 -39.51 9.84 -14.29
CA GLN A 70 -40.05 9.73 -12.93
C GLN A 70 -39.47 10.85 -12.07
N PHE A 71 -39.86 12.09 -12.35
CA PHE A 71 -39.70 13.19 -11.41
C PHE A 71 -40.77 13.03 -10.30
N ALA A 72 -40.47 12.19 -9.32
CA ALA A 72 -40.89 12.49 -7.96
C ALA A 72 -39.78 13.37 -7.36
N PRO A 73 -40.08 14.52 -6.73
CA PRO A 73 -39.05 15.40 -6.18
C PRO A 73 -38.18 14.61 -5.19
N ASN A 74 -36.87 14.68 -5.36
CA ASN A 74 -35.81 14.11 -4.52
C ASN A 74 -35.79 14.73 -3.09
N GLU A 75 -36.95 14.87 -2.45
CA GLU A 75 -37.09 15.33 -1.06
C GLU A 75 -36.35 14.38 -0.11
N ASP A 76 -36.42 13.07 -0.36
CA ASP A 76 -35.78 12.06 0.49
C ASP A 76 -34.24 12.11 0.39
N LEU A 77 -33.71 12.35 -0.82
CA LEU A 77 -32.27 12.48 -1.04
C LEU A 77 -31.73 13.82 -0.48
N LYS A 78 -32.51 14.90 -0.56
CA LYS A 78 -32.18 16.18 0.10
C LYS A 78 -32.24 16.08 1.61
N ALA A 79 -33.22 15.37 2.15
CA ALA A 79 -33.36 15.12 3.58
C ALA A 79 -32.18 14.28 4.09
N GLU A 80 -31.77 13.24 3.35
CA GLU A 80 -30.61 12.43 3.71
C GLU A 80 -29.30 13.22 3.65
N LEU A 81 -29.11 14.05 2.62
CA LEU A 81 -27.95 14.94 2.51
C LEU A 81 -27.90 15.95 3.65
N LYS A 82 -29.04 16.53 4.04
CA LYS A 82 -29.12 17.45 5.17
C LYS A 82 -28.81 16.75 6.49
N ALA A 83 -29.36 15.56 6.72
CA ALA A 83 -29.08 14.77 7.91
C ALA A 83 -27.60 14.35 8.00
N LYS A 84 -26.97 13.97 6.88
CA LYS A 84 -25.53 13.69 6.84
C LYS A 84 -24.70 14.94 7.09
N ASN A 85 -25.11 16.09 6.57
CA ASN A 85 -24.40 17.36 6.80
C ASN A 85 -24.47 17.79 8.27
N GLU A 86 -25.64 17.64 8.91
CA GLU A 86 -25.82 17.88 10.35
C GLU A 86 -24.96 16.92 11.20
N GLN A 87 -24.84 15.64 10.79
CA GLN A 87 -23.93 14.70 11.45
C GLN A 87 -22.47 15.14 11.32
N ILE A 88 -22.04 15.55 10.13
CA ILE A 88 -20.67 16.05 9.90
C ILE A 88 -20.39 17.28 10.77
N GLU A 89 -21.33 18.22 10.87
CA GLU A 89 -21.20 19.39 11.73
C GLU A 89 -21.09 19.00 13.21
N SER A 90 -21.90 18.04 13.67
CA SER A 90 -21.83 17.53 15.04
C SER A 90 -20.48 16.85 15.34
N LEU A 91 -19.93 16.10 14.38
CA LEU A 91 -18.63 15.45 14.49
C LEU A 91 -17.49 16.47 14.50
N GLN A 92 -17.57 17.51 13.65
CA GLN A 92 -16.59 18.60 13.64
C GLN A 92 -16.60 19.35 14.98
N LYS A 93 -17.78 19.63 15.53
CA LYS A 93 -17.91 20.28 16.83
C LYS A 93 -17.34 19.42 17.97
N LEU A 94 -17.62 18.13 17.99
CA LEU A 94 -17.06 17.20 18.98
C LEU A 94 -15.52 17.10 18.86
N LEU A 95 -15.01 17.06 17.63
CA LEU A 95 -13.58 17.04 17.37
C LEU A 95 -12.92 18.33 17.87
N ASP A 96 -13.50 19.48 17.57
CA ASP A 96 -13.00 20.78 18.02
C ASP A 96 -13.03 20.89 19.55
N GLN A 97 -14.12 20.44 20.18
CA GLN A 97 -14.22 20.35 21.65
C GLN A 97 -13.16 19.43 22.25
N SER A 98 -12.91 18.27 21.64
CA SER A 98 -11.88 17.33 22.09
C SER A 98 -10.47 17.93 21.95
N GLN A 99 -10.19 18.63 20.86
CA GLN A 99 -8.90 19.29 20.65
C GLN A 99 -8.71 20.43 21.66
N GLN A 100 -9.73 21.25 21.90
CA GLN A 100 -9.69 22.32 22.88
C GLN A 100 -9.49 21.77 24.31
N LEU A 101 -10.18 20.68 24.66
CA LEU A 101 -10.03 20.04 25.96
C LEU A 101 -8.60 19.52 26.15
N LEU A 102 -8.05 18.81 25.15
CA LEU A 102 -6.69 18.30 25.19
C LEU A 102 -5.66 19.42 25.39
N LEU A 103 -5.80 20.53 24.67
CA LEU A 103 -4.92 21.70 24.83
C LEU A 103 -5.06 22.32 26.24
N SER A 104 -6.28 22.37 26.76
CA SER A 104 -6.53 22.89 28.11
C SER A 104 -5.93 22.00 29.20
N GLU A 105 -5.98 20.68 29.04
CA GLU A 105 -5.37 19.70 29.95
C GLU A 105 -3.85 19.74 29.87
N GLN A 106 -3.28 19.85 28.67
CA GLN A 106 -1.83 20.02 28.51
C GLN A 106 -1.34 21.30 29.17
N LYS A 107 -2.04 22.42 28.96
CA LYS A 107 -1.70 23.70 29.59
C LYS A 107 -1.83 23.63 31.11
N LYS A 108 -2.91 23.02 31.63
CA LYS A 108 -3.10 22.81 33.06
C LYS A 108 -1.99 21.96 33.67
N SER A 109 -1.59 20.89 33.00
CA SER A 109 -0.49 20.02 33.42
C SER A 109 0.84 20.76 33.46
N GLN A 110 1.13 21.58 32.44
CA GLN A 110 2.33 22.43 32.42
C GLN A 110 2.35 23.40 33.60
N LEU A 111 1.23 24.07 33.89
CA LEU A 111 1.14 24.99 35.03
C LEU A 111 1.30 24.28 36.38
N LEU A 112 0.77 23.06 36.52
CA LEU A 112 0.96 22.26 37.74
C LEU A 112 2.44 21.90 37.94
N ILE A 113 3.13 21.48 36.87
CA ILE A 113 4.57 21.21 36.88
C ILE A 113 5.36 22.49 37.18
N GLU A 114 4.98 23.62 36.60
CA GLU A 114 5.65 24.91 36.84
C GLU A 114 5.47 25.42 38.27
N ASN A 115 4.29 25.24 38.87
CA ASN A 115 3.98 25.74 40.22
C ASN A 115 4.37 24.78 41.35
N GLN A 116 4.50 23.48 41.10
CA GLN A 116 4.90 22.49 42.13
C GLN A 116 6.41 22.36 42.30
N THR A 117 7.23 22.99 41.47
CA THR A 117 8.69 22.85 41.53
C THR A 117 9.33 24.07 42.22
N PRO A 118 10.10 23.91 43.31
CA PRO A 118 11.12 24.90 43.62
C PRO A 118 12.11 24.84 42.44
N LYS A 119 12.13 25.91 41.63
CA LYS A 119 12.79 26.02 40.32
C LYS A 119 14.29 25.63 40.27
N THR A 120 14.89 25.33 41.42
CA THR A 120 16.33 25.08 41.60
C THR A 120 16.69 23.59 41.64
N GLU A 121 15.82 22.70 42.11
CA GLU A 121 16.13 21.26 42.26
C GLU A 121 15.66 20.44 41.05
N VAL A 122 14.45 20.69 40.58
CA VAL A 122 13.88 19.97 39.43
C VAL A 122 14.59 20.34 38.13
N ALA A 123 15.09 21.57 38.00
CA ALA A 123 15.90 21.96 36.83
C ALA A 123 17.21 21.14 36.73
N ARG A 124 17.84 20.78 37.85
CA ARG A 124 19.07 19.97 37.86
C ARG A 124 18.79 18.51 37.48
N GLU A 125 17.71 17.93 38.01
CA GLU A 125 17.32 16.56 37.62
C GLU A 125 16.94 16.44 36.14
N TRP A 126 16.29 17.46 35.57
CA TRP A 126 15.99 17.47 34.13
C TRP A 126 17.26 17.63 33.29
N GLN A 127 18.23 18.42 33.72
CA GLN A 127 19.52 18.54 33.03
C GLN A 127 20.29 17.22 33.04
N GLU A 128 20.38 16.55 34.20
CA GLU A 128 21.02 15.23 34.31
C GLU A 128 20.31 14.18 33.46
N LYS A 129 18.96 14.18 33.43
CA LYS A 129 18.18 13.28 32.57
C LYS A 129 18.35 13.59 31.09
N GLN A 130 18.47 14.86 30.70
CA GLN A 130 18.77 15.24 29.31
C GLN A 130 20.16 14.74 28.91
N GLU A 131 21.18 14.94 29.75
CA GLU A 131 22.55 14.48 29.47
C GLU A 131 22.65 12.95 29.34
N VAL A 132 21.96 12.21 30.23
CA VAL A 132 21.87 10.74 30.15
C VAL A 132 21.15 10.30 28.88
N LEU A 133 20.06 10.97 28.50
CA LEU A 133 19.30 10.63 27.31
C LEU A 133 20.09 10.95 26.04
N GLU A 134 20.78 12.09 25.98
CA GLU A 134 21.67 12.45 24.88
C GLU A 134 22.83 11.47 24.75
N ASN A 135 23.41 11.02 25.86
CA ASN A 135 24.46 10.02 25.85
C ASN A 135 23.95 8.67 25.30
N GLN A 136 22.76 8.22 25.73
CA GLN A 136 22.13 7.01 25.18
C GLN A 136 21.81 7.16 23.68
N ILE A 137 21.23 8.29 23.27
CA ILE A 137 20.96 8.59 21.86
C ILE A 137 22.26 8.60 21.06
N SER A 138 23.36 9.12 21.62
CA SER A 138 24.67 9.11 20.97
C SER A 138 25.19 7.68 20.76
N HIS A 139 25.01 6.78 21.73
CA HIS A 139 25.39 5.38 21.60
C HIS A 139 24.58 4.66 20.52
N TYR A 140 23.26 4.88 20.47
CA TYR A 140 22.40 4.32 19.43
C TYR A 140 22.74 4.89 18.04
N ARG A 141 22.95 6.20 17.95
CA ARG A 141 23.33 6.89 16.71
C ARG A 141 24.69 6.42 16.20
N ASN A 142 25.67 6.24 17.10
CA ASN A 142 26.99 5.77 16.75
C ASN A 142 26.97 4.29 16.31
N SER A 143 26.17 3.45 16.98
CA SER A 143 25.94 2.05 16.58
C SER A 143 25.28 1.94 15.20
N ALA A 144 24.24 2.75 14.94
CA ALA A 144 23.56 2.80 13.65
C ALA A 144 24.47 3.31 12.53
N ASN A 145 25.30 4.31 12.80
CA ASN A 145 26.28 4.82 11.84
C ASN A 145 27.37 3.79 11.53
N ASN A 146 27.85 3.05 12.53
CA ASN A 146 28.88 2.03 12.36
C ASN A 146 28.33 0.80 11.60
N ALA A 147 27.06 0.44 11.81
CA ALA A 147 26.36 -0.56 10.99
C ALA A 147 26.20 -0.11 9.53
N ASN A 148 25.83 1.15 9.30
CA ASN A 148 25.70 1.71 7.95
C ASN A 148 27.04 1.84 7.22
N GLN A 149 28.14 2.10 7.91
CA GLN A 149 29.49 2.11 7.32
C GLN A 149 29.92 0.71 6.90
N ARG A 150 29.68 -0.31 7.74
CA ARG A 150 29.96 -1.71 7.39
C ARG A 150 29.21 -2.18 6.15
N VAL A 151 27.94 -1.79 5.99
CA VAL A 151 27.15 -2.14 4.79
C VAL A 151 27.76 -1.56 3.51
N ARG A 152 28.32 -0.33 3.57
CA ARG A 152 29.03 0.27 2.42
C ARG A 152 30.34 -0.45 2.11
N GLU A 153 31.09 -0.82 3.14
CA GLU A 153 32.33 -1.59 2.97
C GLU A 153 32.09 -2.98 2.34
N TYR A 154 30.99 -3.66 2.70
CA TYR A 154 30.62 -4.93 2.07
C TYR A 154 30.23 -4.77 0.59
N GLN A 155 29.53 -3.70 0.23
CA GLN A 155 29.17 -3.43 -1.17
C GLN A 155 30.40 -3.11 -2.02
N ASP A 156 31.29 -2.23 -1.53
CA ASP A 156 32.49 -1.84 -2.27
C ASP A 156 33.54 -2.96 -2.33
N TRP A 157 33.61 -3.83 -1.32
CA TRP A 157 34.47 -5.02 -1.35
C TRP A 157 33.93 -6.08 -2.30
N ALA A 158 32.62 -6.34 -2.31
CA ALA A 158 32.00 -7.31 -3.21
C ALA A 158 32.23 -6.92 -4.68
N GLU A 159 32.05 -5.65 -5.02
CA GLU A 159 32.23 -5.19 -6.40
C GLU A 159 33.71 -5.25 -6.87
N ARG A 160 34.66 -5.06 -5.95
CA ARG A 160 36.10 -5.19 -6.24
C ARG A 160 36.53 -6.66 -6.30
N ALA A 161 35.97 -7.53 -5.46
CA ALA A 161 36.28 -8.95 -5.45
C ALA A 161 35.80 -9.63 -6.74
N GLU A 162 34.63 -9.28 -7.26
CA GLU A 162 34.15 -9.79 -8.55
C GLU A 162 35.05 -9.37 -9.70
N LYS A 163 35.45 -8.09 -9.76
CA LYS A 163 36.37 -7.60 -10.79
C LYS A 163 37.73 -8.28 -10.68
N ALA A 164 38.28 -8.44 -9.48
CA ALA A 164 39.55 -9.12 -9.27
C ALA A 164 39.51 -10.61 -9.67
N PHE A 165 38.39 -11.29 -9.40
CA PHE A 165 38.19 -12.69 -9.81
C PHE A 165 38.16 -12.82 -11.33
N TRP A 166 37.44 -11.95 -12.04
CA TRP A 166 37.42 -11.94 -13.51
C TRP A 166 38.80 -11.61 -14.10
N PHE A 167 39.54 -10.66 -13.52
CA PHE A 167 40.91 -10.36 -13.93
C PHE A 167 41.84 -11.57 -13.75
N ALA A 168 41.75 -12.26 -12.61
CA ALA A 168 42.54 -13.46 -12.35
C ALA A 168 42.18 -14.61 -13.32
N ALA A 169 40.89 -14.80 -13.63
CA ALA A 169 40.43 -15.79 -14.59
C ALA A 169 40.94 -15.51 -16.01
N ILE A 170 40.90 -14.25 -16.45
CA ILE A 170 41.44 -13.82 -17.75
C ILE A 170 42.96 -14.06 -17.80
N LEU A 171 43.69 -13.66 -16.75
CA LEU A 171 45.13 -13.82 -16.68
C LEU A 171 45.55 -15.30 -16.71
N ALA A 172 44.83 -16.16 -16.00
CA ALA A 172 45.06 -17.61 -16.01
C ALA A 172 44.79 -18.22 -17.40
N GLY A 173 43.75 -17.76 -18.10
CA GLY A 173 43.47 -18.18 -19.48
C GLY A 173 44.60 -17.81 -20.45
N VAL A 174 45.11 -16.57 -20.38
CA VAL A 174 46.25 -16.13 -21.21
C VAL A 174 47.50 -16.95 -20.91
N PHE A 175 47.78 -17.22 -19.63
CA PHE A 175 48.92 -18.04 -19.23
C PHE A 175 48.80 -19.48 -19.74
N PHE A 176 47.59 -20.04 -19.70
CA PHE A 176 47.32 -21.39 -20.23
C PHE A 176 47.54 -21.47 -21.74
N VAL A 177 47.11 -20.45 -22.50
CA VAL A 177 47.37 -20.38 -23.95
C VAL A 177 48.87 -20.25 -24.24
N LEU A 178 49.60 -19.43 -23.49
CA LEU A 178 51.06 -19.32 -23.62
C LEU A 178 51.77 -20.66 -23.38
N LEU A 179 51.33 -21.41 -22.36
CA LEU A 179 51.85 -22.76 -22.10
C LEU A 179 51.54 -23.73 -23.24
N LEU A 180 50.35 -23.67 -23.83
CA LEU A 180 50.01 -24.48 -25.01
C LEU A 180 50.84 -24.12 -26.24
N VAL A 181 51.12 -22.84 -26.46
CA VAL A 181 52.00 -22.39 -27.56
C VAL A 181 53.44 -22.82 -27.33
N LEU A 182 53.98 -22.63 -26.12
CA LEU A 182 55.32 -23.13 -25.79
C LEU A 182 55.40 -24.66 -25.89
N GLY A 183 54.40 -25.38 -25.39
CA GLY A 183 54.31 -26.83 -25.50
C GLY A 183 54.23 -27.29 -26.96
N GLY A 184 53.45 -26.61 -27.79
CA GLY A 184 53.33 -26.88 -29.23
C GLY A 184 54.64 -26.60 -29.99
N VAL A 185 55.33 -25.51 -29.70
CA VAL A 185 56.64 -25.18 -30.30
C VAL A 185 57.71 -26.17 -29.85
N TYR A 186 57.71 -26.59 -28.59
CA TYR A 186 58.64 -27.58 -28.07
C TYR A 186 58.39 -28.99 -28.63
N PHE A 187 57.12 -29.30 -28.91
CA PHE A 187 56.71 -30.58 -29.51
C PHE A 187 56.95 -30.63 -31.03
N LEU A 188 56.73 -29.53 -31.77
CA LEU A 188 57.05 -29.46 -33.21
C LEU A 188 58.55 -29.31 -33.51
N GLY A 189 59.33 -28.70 -32.62
CA GLY A 189 60.78 -28.52 -32.79
C GLY A 189 61.62 -29.77 -32.52
N ARG A 190 60.99 -30.90 -32.15
CA ARG A 190 61.65 -32.18 -31.85
C ARG A 190 61.38 -33.26 -32.91
N ASN A 191 60.80 -32.90 -34.05
CA ASN A 191 60.60 -33.81 -35.20
C ASN A 191 61.56 -33.46 -36.34
#